data_AF-A0AAU5ZLM7-F1
#
_entry.id   AF-A0AAU5ZLM7-F1
#
_cell.length_a   1.000
_cell.length_b   1.000
_cell.length_c   1.000
_cell.angle_alpha   90.00
_cell.angle_beta   90.00
_cell.angle_gamma   90.00
#
_symmetry.space_group_name_H-M   'P 1'
#
loop_
_entity.id
_entity.type
_entity.pdbx_description
1 polymer ?
#
loop_
_entity_poly.entity_id
_entity_poly.type
_entity_poly.pdbx_seq_one_letter_code
_entity_poly.pdbx_strand_id
1 'polypeptide(L)'
;MNDKGTTLPEDDLRAALAPDGSIAPLDPARVISGARRRREVRGLATTAVAAIAVAAIAVAGVATSGFLAGGRLLGQAPEPANPGPTALMSPNSPTPSATTPRPPASTPGAIPITAAACRAAAAASEPGPGPKATQRSLLSDETGTAIVIADSRYWVACDNTFGRQVSARRPARLQKPSPQDTDAFAVAGDLITRPDGEREFSWAGGMLPDGVARIRYTFPDGATEDAVVHGGFWLMRHVSDRVPPSGPPTTTIRVRLLSASGAVVNDFRLTWGLQTCAQISHGC
;
A
#
# COMPACT_ATOMS: atom_id res chain seq x y z
N MET A 1 6.16 13.41 69.16
CA MET A 1 5.29 13.22 68.00
C MET A 1 5.88 14.00 66.85
N ASN A 2 6.59 13.34 65.94
CA ASN A 2 7.15 13.94 64.73
C ASN A 2 7.02 12.90 63.62
N ASP A 3 5.94 12.97 62.85
CA ASP A 3 5.79 12.21 61.62
C ASP A 3 6.56 12.94 60.52
N LYS A 4 7.65 12.31 60.05
CA LYS A 4 8.30 12.66 58.80
C LYS A 4 7.58 11.93 57.67
N GLY A 5 6.71 12.66 56.97
CA GLY A 5 6.04 12.19 55.77
C GLY A 5 7.05 11.94 54.65
N THR A 6 7.10 10.69 54.20
CA THR A 6 7.87 10.24 53.04
C THR A 6 7.17 10.73 51.77
N THR A 7 7.70 11.77 51.13
CA THR A 7 7.29 12.18 49.78
C THR A 7 7.74 11.13 48.79
N LEU A 8 6.79 10.53 48.07
CA LEU A 8 7.05 9.50 47.08
C LEU A 8 7.61 10.14 45.80
N PRO A 9 8.59 9.51 45.11
CA PRO A 9 9.26 10.05 43.92
C PRO A 9 8.33 10.30 42.71
N GLU A 10 7.08 9.84 42.77
CA GLU A 10 6.07 10.09 41.73
C GLU A 10 5.55 11.54 41.74
N ASP A 11 5.55 12.21 42.88
CA ASP A 11 5.08 13.60 42.97
C ASP A 11 6.10 14.59 42.38
N ASP A 12 7.40 14.30 42.50
CA ASP A 12 8.46 15.08 41.86
C ASP A 12 8.42 14.96 40.33
N LEU A 13 8.07 13.78 39.81
CA LEU A 13 7.90 13.56 38.37
C LEU A 13 6.66 14.29 37.83
N ARG A 14 5.55 14.34 38.58
CA ARG A 14 4.37 15.12 38.19
C ARG A 14 4.65 16.62 38.22
N ALA A 15 5.45 17.10 39.17
CA ALA A 15 5.86 18.50 39.21
C ALA A 15 6.80 18.86 38.05
N ALA A 16 7.71 17.96 37.68
CA ALA A 16 8.65 18.17 36.56
C ALA A 16 7.98 18.09 35.17
N LEU A 17 6.86 17.37 35.04
CA LEU A 17 6.12 17.23 33.78
C LEU A 17 4.89 18.15 33.69
N ALA A 18 4.62 18.94 34.73
CA ALA A 18 3.57 19.95 34.67
C ALA A 18 3.97 20.98 33.61
N PRO A 19 3.11 21.22 32.59
CA PRO A 19 3.42 22.16 31.52
C PRO A 19 3.59 23.55 32.14
N ASP A 20 4.84 23.98 32.21
CA ASP A 20 5.21 25.33 32.51
C ASP A 20 4.64 26.18 31.38
N GLY A 21 3.66 27.03 31.69
CA GLY A 21 2.94 27.89 30.73
C GLY A 21 3.82 28.91 29.99
N SER A 22 5.13 28.66 29.93
CA SER A 22 6.17 29.37 29.19
C SER A 22 6.15 29.05 27.69
N ILE A 23 5.49 27.96 27.26
CA ILE A 23 5.37 27.61 25.84
C ILE A 23 4.26 28.45 25.22
N ALA A 24 4.66 29.57 24.60
CA ALA A 24 3.77 30.38 23.77
C ALA A 24 3.07 29.48 22.72
N PRO A 25 1.75 29.65 22.48
CA PRO A 25 1.02 28.86 21.50
C PRO A 25 1.77 28.84 20.17
N LEU A 26 2.07 27.64 19.66
CA LEU A 26 2.78 27.48 18.40
C LEU A 26 1.99 28.18 17.30
N ASP A 27 2.54 29.27 16.76
CA ASP A 27 1.95 29.98 15.64
C ASP A 27 1.88 29.04 14.43
N PRO A 28 0.67 28.63 13.98
CA PRO A 28 0.52 27.67 12.89
C PRO A 28 1.17 28.16 11.59
N ALA A 29 1.27 29.47 11.37
CA ALA A 29 1.94 30.02 10.20
C ALA A 29 3.47 29.78 10.23
N ARG A 30 4.09 29.81 11.42
CA ARG A 30 5.52 29.49 11.60
C ARG A 30 5.83 28.01 11.45
N VAL A 31 4.90 27.14 11.88
CA VAL A 31 5.07 25.69 11.71
C VAL A 31 4.99 25.29 10.23
N ILE A 32 4.03 25.85 9.49
CA ILE A 32 3.83 25.57 8.06
C ILE A 32 4.99 26.13 7.21
N SER A 33 5.46 27.35 7.50
CA SER A 33 6.61 27.94 6.79
C SER A 33 7.93 27.20 7.09
N GLY A 34 8.14 26.74 8.33
CA GLY A 34 9.28 25.92 8.71
C GLY A 34 9.33 24.56 8.00
N ALA A 35 8.18 23.95 7.74
CA ALA A 35 8.08 22.71 6.96
C ALA A 35 8.42 22.92 5.48
N ARG A 36 8.01 24.06 4.89
CA ARG A 36 8.29 24.40 3.48
C ARG A 36 9.78 24.64 3.24
N ARG A 37 10.46 25.36 4.14
CA ARG A 37 11.91 25.66 4.04
C ARG A 37 12.79 24.41 4.05
N ARG A 38 12.41 23.36 4.80
CA ARG A 38 13.18 22.09 4.82
C ARG A 38 13.07 21.29 3.52
N ARG A 39 11.99 21.46 2.74
CA ARG A 39 11.83 20.80 1.43
C ARG A 39 12.65 21.50 0.34
N GLU A 40 12.75 22.82 0.36
CA GLU A 40 13.57 23.56 -0.62
C GLU A 40 15.07 23.27 -0.48
N VAL A 41 15.59 23.16 0.75
CA VAL A 41 17.03 22.89 0.97
C VAL A 41 17.44 21.48 0.51
N ARG A 42 16.50 20.52 0.45
CA ARG A 42 16.78 19.16 -0.05
C ARG A 42 16.67 19.04 -1.58
N GLY A 43 16.03 19.99 -2.26
CA GLY A 43 15.87 19.99 -3.72
C GLY A 43 17.08 20.53 -4.51
N LEU A 44 18.06 21.13 -3.84
CA LEU A 44 19.23 21.75 -4.48
C LEU A 44 20.50 20.89 -4.44
N ALA A 45 20.45 19.69 -3.86
CA ALA A 45 21.63 18.83 -3.69
C ALA A 45 21.85 17.79 -4.82
N THR A 46 21.02 17.75 -5.86
CA THR A 46 21.04 16.67 -6.88
C THR A 46 21.43 17.11 -8.30
N THR A 47 21.92 18.34 -8.52
CA THR A 47 22.38 18.77 -9.85
C THR A 47 23.86 19.13 -9.87
N ALA A 48 24.73 18.12 -9.85
CA ALA A 48 26.09 18.19 -10.38
C ALA A 48 26.65 16.78 -10.52
N VAL A 49 26.61 16.19 -11.72
CA VAL A 49 27.78 15.73 -12.50
C VAL A 49 27.27 15.35 -13.89
N ALA A 50 27.68 16.13 -14.89
CA ALA A 50 27.65 15.73 -16.27
C ALA A 50 29.03 15.17 -16.67
N ALA A 51 29.00 14.21 -17.60
CA ALA A 51 29.98 13.98 -18.68
C ALA A 51 30.93 12.74 -18.61
N ILE A 52 31.06 12.13 -19.81
CA ILE A 52 32.14 11.25 -20.35
C ILE A 52 32.03 9.76 -19.90
N ALA A 53 32.09 8.71 -20.75
CA ALA A 53 32.68 8.50 -22.06
C ALA A 53 31.93 7.44 -22.90
N VAL A 54 31.95 7.63 -24.23
CA VAL A 54 31.76 6.60 -25.25
C VAL A 54 33.03 5.74 -25.30
N ALA A 55 32.92 4.43 -25.15
CA ALA A 55 33.97 3.49 -25.53
C ALA A 55 33.33 2.22 -26.13
N ALA A 56 33.40 2.14 -27.46
CA ALA A 56 33.16 0.91 -28.20
C ALA A 56 34.32 -0.06 -27.95
N ILE A 57 34.01 -1.27 -27.47
CA ILE A 57 34.92 -2.41 -27.53
C ILE A 57 34.19 -3.51 -28.30
N ALA A 58 34.43 -3.54 -29.60
CA ALA A 58 34.27 -4.73 -30.41
C ALA A 58 35.59 -5.50 -30.34
N VAL A 59 35.58 -6.66 -29.69
CA VAL A 59 36.62 -7.68 -29.89
C VAL A 59 35.92 -8.99 -30.18
N ALA A 60 36.16 -9.45 -31.40
CA ALA A 60 35.85 -10.77 -31.92
C ALA A 60 36.75 -11.84 -31.26
N GLY A 61 36.24 -13.06 -31.15
CA GLY A 61 37.08 -14.25 -30.94
C GLY A 61 36.30 -15.46 -30.42
N VAL A 62 35.86 -16.36 -31.32
CA VAL A 62 36.42 -17.72 -31.53
C VAL A 62 36.20 -18.62 -30.30
N ALA A 63 35.12 -19.42 -30.29
CA ALA A 63 35.08 -20.83 -30.68
C ALA A 63 36.01 -21.76 -29.87
N THR A 64 35.43 -22.81 -29.27
CA THR A 64 35.80 -24.24 -29.38
C THR A 64 35.36 -25.05 -28.14
N SER A 65 34.77 -26.23 -28.41
CA SER A 65 34.81 -27.52 -27.67
C SER A 65 34.99 -27.53 -26.14
N GLY A 66 34.26 -28.29 -25.32
CA GLY A 66 33.81 -29.68 -25.48
C GLY A 66 34.09 -30.46 -24.17
N PHE A 67 33.54 -31.68 -24.07
CA PHE A 67 33.68 -32.72 -23.01
C PHE A 67 32.85 -32.49 -21.72
N LEU A 68 31.87 -33.33 -21.36
CA LEU A 68 31.83 -34.77 -21.02
C LEU A 68 32.69 -35.17 -19.80
N ALA A 69 32.04 -35.24 -18.63
CA ALA A 69 32.27 -36.18 -17.53
C ALA A 69 31.08 -36.00 -16.56
N GLY A 70 30.27 -36.99 -16.18
CA GLY A 70 30.64 -38.35 -15.78
C GLY A 70 30.62 -38.41 -14.26
N GLY A 71 29.51 -38.87 -13.67
CA GLY A 71 29.39 -38.97 -12.20
C GLY A 71 28.07 -39.61 -11.75
N ARG A 72 27.99 -40.94 -11.90
CA ARG A 72 26.95 -41.79 -11.31
C ARG A 72 27.21 -41.97 -9.81
N LEU A 73 26.15 -41.85 -8.99
CA LEU A 73 25.92 -42.52 -7.71
C LEU A 73 24.39 -42.74 -7.68
N LEU A 74 23.77 -43.88 -8.01
CA LEU A 74 23.85 -45.25 -7.50
C LEU A 74 23.72 -45.40 -5.97
N GLY A 75 22.56 -45.94 -5.56
CA GLY A 75 22.24 -46.47 -4.22
C GLY A 75 21.45 -45.46 -3.37
N GLN A 76 20.27 -45.75 -2.80
CA GLN A 76 19.61 -47.01 -2.49
C GLN A 76 18.10 -46.76 -2.31
N ALA A 77 17.28 -47.67 -2.85
CA ALA A 77 15.97 -48.06 -2.34
C ALA A 77 15.80 -49.53 -2.76
N PRO A 78 14.90 -50.35 -2.18
CA PRO A 78 14.03 -50.16 -1.01
C PRO A 78 14.18 -51.31 0.03
N GLU A 79 13.57 -51.21 1.21
CA GLU A 79 13.09 -52.43 1.88
C GLU A 79 11.83 -52.17 2.74
N PRO A 80 10.80 -53.06 2.69
CA PRO A 80 9.54 -52.91 3.40
C PRO A 80 9.36 -53.84 4.61
N ALA A 81 8.22 -53.63 5.28
CA ALA A 81 7.45 -54.53 6.14
C ALA A 81 7.83 -54.66 7.62
N ASN A 82 6.93 -54.18 8.48
CA ASN A 82 6.32 -55.07 9.47
C ASN A 82 4.88 -54.65 9.82
N PRO A 83 3.92 -55.60 9.88
CA PRO A 83 2.54 -55.34 10.28
C PRO A 83 2.26 -55.74 11.74
N GLY A 84 1.39 -54.97 12.40
CA GLY A 84 0.55 -55.40 13.54
C GLY A 84 0.72 -54.60 14.83
N PRO A 85 -0.23 -54.67 15.79
CA PRO A 85 -1.52 -55.33 15.77
C PRO A 85 -2.73 -54.39 15.95
N THR A 86 -3.88 -54.94 15.59
CA THR A 86 -5.26 -54.49 15.78
C THR A 86 -5.58 -54.11 17.22
N ALA A 87 -6.16 -52.93 17.44
CA ALA A 87 -6.89 -52.59 18.65
C ALA A 87 -8.37 -52.34 18.32
N LEU A 88 -9.23 -53.05 19.07
CA LEU A 88 -10.68 -53.11 18.96
C LEU A 88 -11.35 -51.87 19.60
N MET A 89 -12.41 -51.41 18.92
CA MET A 89 -13.68 -50.87 19.45
C MET A 89 -13.68 -49.64 20.40
N SER A 90 -14.26 -48.54 19.92
CA SER A 90 -15.48 -47.95 20.49
C SER A 90 -16.02 -46.80 19.60
N PRO A 91 -17.20 -46.93 18.96
CA PRO A 91 -17.86 -45.79 18.33
C PRO A 91 -18.73 -45.07 19.36
N ASN A 92 -18.16 -44.12 20.09
CA ASN A 92 -18.99 -43.10 20.73
C ASN A 92 -19.38 -42.08 19.66
N SER A 93 -20.56 -42.27 19.06
CA SER A 93 -21.23 -41.22 18.28
C SER A 93 -21.61 -40.07 19.22
N PRO A 94 -21.01 -38.87 19.12
CA PRO A 94 -21.64 -37.69 19.68
C PRO A 94 -22.88 -37.38 18.84
N THR A 95 -24.03 -37.34 19.49
CA THR A 95 -25.27 -36.79 18.94
C THR A 95 -24.96 -35.45 18.27
N PRO A 96 -25.25 -35.23 16.98
CA PRO A 96 -25.14 -33.91 16.39
C PRO A 96 -26.15 -33.00 17.07
N SER A 97 -25.70 -32.15 17.99
CA SER A 97 -26.47 -30.99 18.39
C SER A 97 -26.77 -30.20 17.13
N ALA A 98 -28.05 -30.18 16.74
CA ALA A 98 -28.58 -29.29 15.73
C ALA A 98 -28.22 -27.86 16.13
N THR A 99 -27.07 -27.39 15.63
CA THR A 99 -26.69 -26.00 15.73
C THR A 99 -27.58 -25.32 14.71
N THR A 100 -28.64 -24.66 15.21
CA THR A 100 -29.46 -23.76 14.41
C THR A 100 -28.50 -22.90 13.57
N PRO A 101 -28.61 -22.88 12.22
CA PRO A 101 -27.75 -22.06 11.40
C PRO A 101 -27.86 -20.63 11.93
N ARG A 102 -26.78 -20.12 12.53
CA ARG A 102 -26.67 -18.71 12.82
C ARG A 102 -26.82 -18.03 11.46
N PRO A 103 -27.84 -17.17 11.25
CA PRO A 103 -27.95 -16.44 10.00
C PRO A 103 -26.59 -15.77 9.75
N PRO A 104 -26.05 -15.83 8.52
CA PRO A 104 -24.78 -15.19 8.22
C PRO A 104 -24.86 -13.76 8.75
N ALA A 105 -23.89 -13.38 9.57
CA ALA A 105 -23.77 -12.00 10.00
C ALA A 105 -23.75 -11.18 8.71
N SER A 106 -24.77 -10.35 8.52
CA SER A 106 -24.86 -9.47 7.36
C SER A 106 -23.64 -8.57 7.42
N THR A 107 -22.63 -8.85 6.60
CA THR A 107 -21.51 -7.95 6.40
C THR A 107 -22.11 -6.60 6.04
N PRO A 108 -21.83 -5.51 6.78
CA PRO A 108 -22.31 -4.19 6.42
C PRO A 108 -21.88 -3.94 4.98
N GLY A 109 -22.84 -3.79 4.06
CA GLY A 109 -22.53 -3.55 2.65
C GLY A 109 -21.67 -2.30 2.51
N ALA A 110 -20.72 -2.33 1.58
CA ALA A 110 -19.88 -1.18 1.27
C ALA A 110 -20.76 0.06 1.04
N ILE A 111 -20.49 1.13 1.78
CA ILE A 111 -21.21 2.40 1.60
C ILE A 111 -20.71 3.01 0.29
N PRO A 112 -21.57 3.34 -0.67
CA PRO A 112 -21.10 3.95 -1.92
C PRO A 112 -20.52 5.34 -1.67
N ILE A 113 -19.37 5.64 -2.27
CA ILE A 113 -18.81 7.00 -2.26
C ILE A 113 -19.54 7.86 -3.27
N THR A 114 -20.04 9.01 -2.84
CA THR A 114 -20.57 10.03 -3.75
C THR A 114 -19.47 10.99 -4.21
N ALA A 115 -19.64 11.59 -5.39
CA ALA A 115 -18.72 12.62 -5.87
C ALA A 115 -18.61 13.82 -4.89
N ALA A 116 -19.70 14.16 -4.19
CA ALA A 116 -19.69 15.21 -3.19
C ALA A 116 -18.84 14.84 -1.96
N ALA A 117 -18.97 13.60 -1.45
CA ALA A 117 -18.15 13.13 -0.33
C ALA A 117 -16.66 13.07 -0.69
N CYS A 118 -16.34 12.60 -1.91
CA CYS A 118 -14.97 12.59 -2.41
C CYS A 118 -14.37 14.00 -2.54
N ARG A 119 -15.12 14.98 -3.07
CA ARG A 119 -14.68 16.38 -3.08
C ARG A 119 -14.49 16.95 -1.67
N ALA A 120 -15.40 16.65 -0.75
CA ALA A 120 -15.29 17.13 0.62
C ALA A 120 -14.03 16.59 1.32
N ALA A 121 -13.69 15.32 1.11
CA ALA A 121 -12.45 14.72 1.60
C ALA A 121 -11.19 15.38 0.98
N ALA A 122 -11.28 15.78 -0.29
CA ALA A 122 -10.18 16.41 -1.01
C ALA A 122 -10.03 17.94 -0.76
N ALA A 123 -11.03 18.59 -0.16
CA ALA A 123 -11.11 20.05 -0.04
C ALA A 123 -9.97 20.70 0.76
N ALA A 124 -9.28 19.94 1.61
CA ALA A 124 -8.09 20.42 2.32
C ALA A 124 -6.88 20.68 1.38
N SER A 125 -6.93 20.21 0.12
CA SER A 125 -5.83 20.26 -0.84
C SER A 125 -6.23 21.00 -2.12
N GLU A 126 -6.47 22.32 -2.02
CA GLU A 126 -6.72 23.18 -3.18
C GLU A 126 -5.44 23.38 -4.02
N PRO A 127 -5.54 23.47 -5.37
CA PRO A 127 -6.77 23.42 -6.18
C PRO A 127 -7.27 22.00 -6.50
N GLY A 128 -8.60 21.78 -6.48
CA GLY A 128 -9.21 20.48 -6.80
C GLY A 128 -10.41 20.53 -7.77
N PRO A 129 -11.06 19.36 -8.04
CA PRO A 129 -12.22 19.29 -8.94
C PRO A 129 -13.41 20.09 -8.41
N GLY A 130 -14.03 20.87 -9.28
CA GLY A 130 -15.17 21.71 -8.95
C GLY A 130 -16.49 20.95 -8.78
N PRO A 131 -17.59 21.67 -8.48
CA PRO A 131 -18.92 21.08 -8.26
C PRO A 131 -19.47 20.26 -9.44
N LYS A 132 -19.01 20.56 -10.67
CA LYS A 132 -19.40 19.86 -11.90
C LYS A 132 -18.59 18.58 -12.17
N ALA A 133 -17.65 18.22 -11.28
CA ALA A 133 -16.89 16.99 -11.43
C ALA A 133 -17.82 15.76 -11.41
N THR A 134 -17.60 14.84 -12.34
CA THR A 134 -18.37 13.60 -12.48
C THR A 134 -17.50 12.39 -12.16
N GLN A 135 -18.13 11.30 -11.75
CA GLN A 135 -17.44 10.02 -11.57
C GLN A 135 -16.92 9.50 -12.93
N ARG A 136 -15.66 9.11 -12.96
CA ARG A 136 -14.94 8.62 -14.14
C ARG A 136 -14.53 7.16 -14.03
N SER A 137 -14.31 6.68 -12.81
CA SER A 137 -13.97 5.29 -12.52
C SER A 137 -14.57 4.88 -11.17
N LEU A 138 -14.83 3.58 -11.01
CA LEU A 138 -15.40 2.95 -9.82
C LEU A 138 -14.77 1.57 -9.66
N LEU A 139 -14.32 1.26 -8.46
CA LEU A 139 -13.94 -0.06 -8.00
C LEU A 139 -14.69 -0.31 -6.68
N SER A 140 -15.54 -1.32 -6.61
CA SER A 140 -16.38 -1.58 -5.45
C SER A 140 -16.51 -3.07 -5.21
N ASP A 141 -16.37 -3.50 -3.96
CA ASP A 141 -16.55 -4.86 -3.49
C ASP A 141 -17.16 -4.83 -2.08
N GLU A 142 -17.26 -5.98 -1.41
CA GLU A 142 -17.79 -6.05 -0.05
C GLU A 142 -16.95 -5.31 1.01
N THR A 143 -15.69 -5.01 0.71
CA THR A 143 -14.78 -4.36 1.66
C THR A 143 -14.83 -2.84 1.57
N GLY A 144 -15.32 -2.28 0.46
CA GLY A 144 -15.40 -0.84 0.28
C GLY A 144 -15.51 -0.41 -1.18
N THR A 145 -15.37 0.89 -1.38
CA THR A 145 -15.45 1.53 -2.69
C THR A 145 -14.26 2.46 -2.87
N ALA A 146 -13.70 2.48 -4.08
CA ALA A 146 -12.87 3.57 -4.58
C ALA A 146 -13.50 4.17 -5.84
N ILE A 147 -13.39 5.49 -5.98
CA ILE A 147 -13.84 6.22 -7.16
C ILE A 147 -12.77 7.19 -7.65
N VAL A 148 -12.85 7.52 -8.93
CA VAL A 148 -12.20 8.73 -9.48
C VAL A 148 -13.29 9.69 -9.90
N ILE A 149 -13.15 10.96 -9.52
CA ILE A 149 -13.95 12.05 -10.06
C ILE A 149 -13.05 13.03 -10.81
N ALA A 150 -13.58 13.64 -11.87
CA ALA A 150 -12.87 14.68 -12.61
C ALA A 150 -13.84 15.70 -13.21
N ASP A 151 -13.34 16.92 -13.41
CA ASP A 151 -13.99 17.94 -14.24
C ASP A 151 -13.19 18.18 -15.52
N SER A 152 -13.15 19.40 -16.08
CA SER A 152 -12.34 19.73 -17.26
C SER A 152 -10.90 20.14 -16.95
N ARG A 153 -10.51 20.24 -15.67
CA ARG A 153 -9.22 20.77 -15.24
C ARG A 153 -8.50 19.87 -14.24
N TYR A 154 -9.23 19.25 -13.33
CA TYR A 154 -8.68 18.50 -12.20
C TYR A 154 -9.36 17.14 -12.06
N TRP A 155 -8.66 16.24 -11.38
CA TRP A 155 -9.18 14.96 -10.93
C TRP A 155 -8.77 14.67 -9.48
N VAL A 156 -9.50 13.77 -8.84
CA VAL A 156 -9.12 13.18 -7.55
C VAL A 156 -9.64 11.74 -7.46
N ALA A 157 -8.88 10.88 -6.79
CA ALA A 157 -9.31 9.53 -6.42
C ALA A 157 -9.62 9.48 -4.93
N CYS A 158 -10.65 8.74 -4.55
CA CYS A 158 -11.07 8.57 -3.17
C CYS A 158 -11.38 7.12 -2.86
N ASP A 159 -11.22 6.73 -1.60
CA ASP A 159 -11.47 5.38 -1.09
C ASP A 159 -12.14 5.43 0.29
N ASN A 160 -13.01 4.46 0.59
CA ASN A 160 -13.66 4.33 1.90
C ASN A 160 -13.65 2.88 2.42
N THR A 161 -12.68 2.08 1.99
CA THR A 161 -12.43 0.75 2.54
C THR A 161 -12.26 0.81 4.05
N PHE A 162 -11.66 1.91 4.53
CA PHE A 162 -11.48 2.18 5.95
C PHE A 162 -12.72 2.86 6.57
N GLY A 163 -13.76 2.07 6.79
CA GLY A 163 -14.93 2.50 7.55
C GLY A 163 -15.79 3.56 6.86
N ARG A 164 -16.36 4.49 7.63
CA ARG A 164 -17.30 5.49 7.10
C ARG A 164 -16.63 6.75 6.55
N GLN A 165 -15.34 6.94 6.81
CA GLN A 165 -14.63 8.14 6.38
C GLN A 165 -14.09 7.95 4.97
N VAL A 166 -14.34 8.94 4.12
CA VAL A 166 -13.76 8.97 2.78
C VAL A 166 -12.38 9.56 2.87
N SER A 167 -11.43 8.85 2.30
CA SER A 167 -10.09 9.31 2.07
C SER A 167 -9.93 9.80 0.64
N ALA A 168 -8.99 10.71 0.42
CA ALA A 168 -8.72 11.26 -0.90
C ALA A 168 -7.22 11.36 -1.15
N ARG A 169 -6.80 11.02 -2.37
CA ARG A 169 -5.50 11.46 -2.86
C ARG A 169 -5.49 12.98 -2.97
N ARG A 170 -4.30 13.57 -2.97
CA ARG A 170 -4.15 14.98 -3.33
C ARG A 170 -4.71 15.21 -4.74
N PRO A 171 -5.60 16.20 -4.94
CA PRO A 171 -6.05 16.58 -6.26
C PRO A 171 -4.91 16.93 -7.20
N ALA A 172 -5.09 16.61 -8.48
CA ALA A 172 -4.11 16.89 -9.52
C ALA A 172 -4.79 17.40 -10.79
N ARG A 173 -4.02 18.10 -11.63
CA ARG A 173 -4.50 18.52 -12.96
C ARG A 173 -4.72 17.32 -13.86
N LEU A 174 -5.58 17.48 -14.85
CA LEU A 174 -5.78 16.51 -15.92
C LEU A 174 -4.58 16.48 -16.88
N GLN A 175 -3.48 15.91 -16.40
CA GLN A 175 -2.26 15.69 -17.13
C GLN A 175 -1.87 14.22 -16.99
N LYS A 176 -1.77 13.52 -18.12
CA LYS A 176 -1.31 12.13 -18.10
C LYS A 176 0.14 12.09 -17.64
N PRO A 177 0.48 11.26 -16.65
CA PRO A 177 1.87 11.08 -16.24
C PRO A 177 2.64 10.36 -17.35
N SER A 178 3.96 10.55 -17.36
CA SER A 178 4.86 9.69 -18.14
C SER A 178 4.84 8.27 -17.55
N PRO A 179 4.97 7.20 -18.35
CA PRO A 179 5.23 5.86 -17.81
C PRO A 179 6.49 5.77 -16.93
N GLN A 180 7.40 6.75 -17.02
CA GLN A 180 8.62 6.86 -16.20
C GLN A 180 8.41 7.66 -14.90
N ASP A 181 7.27 8.32 -14.73
CA ASP A 181 6.93 9.04 -13.50
C ASP A 181 6.44 8.06 -12.44
N THR A 182 7.36 7.51 -11.66
CA THR A 182 7.06 6.49 -10.64
C THR A 182 6.20 7.03 -9.49
N ASP A 183 6.22 8.34 -9.24
CA ASP A 183 5.44 8.97 -8.15
C ASP A 183 3.93 8.98 -8.46
N ALA A 184 3.57 8.97 -9.75
CA ALA A 184 2.18 8.84 -10.18
C ALA A 184 1.51 7.53 -9.72
N PHE A 185 2.32 6.49 -9.44
CA PHE A 185 1.90 5.15 -9.03
C PHE A 185 2.08 4.88 -7.53
N ALA A 186 2.29 5.95 -6.74
CA ALA A 186 2.39 5.84 -5.30
C ALA A 186 1.12 5.23 -4.68
N VAL A 187 1.32 4.46 -3.62
CA VAL A 187 0.29 3.68 -2.92
C VAL A 187 0.08 4.27 -1.53
N ALA A 188 -1.18 4.47 -1.17
CA ALA A 188 -1.55 4.73 0.22
C ALA A 188 -1.78 3.39 0.92
N GLY A 189 -1.16 3.20 2.08
CA GLY A 189 -1.29 1.99 2.89
C GLY A 189 -1.78 2.29 4.29
N ASP A 190 -2.46 1.33 4.90
CA ASP A 190 -2.93 1.38 6.29
C ASP A 190 -3.12 -0.04 6.86
N LEU A 191 -3.40 -0.14 8.15
CA LEU A 191 -3.80 -1.37 8.82
C LEU A 191 -5.32 -1.37 9.05
N ILE A 192 -5.99 -2.44 8.64
CA ILE A 192 -7.42 -2.64 8.89
C ILE A 192 -7.63 -3.75 9.91
N THR A 193 -8.56 -3.53 10.85
CA THR A 193 -8.96 -4.55 11.82
C THR A 193 -10.11 -5.39 11.24
N ARG A 194 -9.89 -6.69 11.10
CA ARG A 194 -10.92 -7.69 10.79
C ARG A 194 -11.18 -8.57 12.02
N PRO A 195 -12.29 -9.34 12.05
CA PRO A 195 -12.56 -10.27 13.17
C PRO A 195 -11.43 -11.27 13.46
N ASP A 196 -10.63 -11.60 12.44
CA ASP A 196 -9.48 -12.50 12.48
C ASP A 196 -8.11 -11.77 12.57
N GLY A 197 -8.12 -10.50 12.97
CA GLY A 197 -6.93 -9.70 13.29
C GLY A 197 -6.67 -8.55 12.32
N GLU A 198 -5.53 -7.89 12.51
CA GLU A 198 -5.08 -6.81 11.64
C GLU A 198 -4.64 -7.33 10.28
N ARG A 199 -4.90 -6.57 9.22
CA ARG A 199 -4.46 -6.82 7.84
C ARG A 199 -3.90 -5.54 7.23
N GLU A 200 -2.90 -5.68 6.37
CA GLU A 200 -2.43 -4.55 5.56
C GLU A 200 -3.46 -4.27 4.45
N PHE A 201 -3.81 -3.00 4.29
CA PHE A 201 -4.60 -2.50 3.18
C PHE A 201 -3.76 -1.53 2.36
N SER A 202 -3.93 -1.56 1.05
CA SER A 202 -3.25 -0.70 0.10
C SER A 202 -4.22 -0.27 -0.98
N TRP A 203 -4.16 1.00 -1.39
CA TRP A 203 -4.89 1.47 -2.56
C TRP A 203 -4.13 2.56 -3.32
N ALA A 204 -4.45 2.70 -4.59
CA ALA A 204 -3.91 3.76 -5.44
C ALA A 204 -4.88 4.08 -6.58
N GLY A 205 -4.68 5.24 -7.20
CA GLY A 205 -5.46 5.64 -8.35
C GLY A 205 -4.85 6.80 -9.10
N GLY A 206 -5.07 6.89 -10.40
CA GLY A 206 -4.41 7.89 -11.24
C GLY A 206 -5.00 8.03 -12.63
N MET A 207 -4.45 8.97 -13.40
CA MET A 207 -4.64 8.99 -14.85
C MET A 207 -3.78 7.91 -15.51
N LEU A 208 -4.33 7.26 -16.54
CA LEU A 208 -3.61 6.24 -17.30
C LEU A 208 -2.56 6.91 -18.22
N PRO A 209 -1.28 6.54 -18.11
CA PRO A 209 -0.25 7.02 -19.04
C PRO A 209 -0.53 6.58 -20.48
N ASP A 210 -0.01 7.34 -21.44
CA ASP A 210 -0.04 6.91 -22.84
C ASP A 210 0.80 5.64 -23.07
N GLY A 211 0.32 4.76 -23.94
CA GLY A 211 0.96 3.48 -24.25
C GLY A 211 0.78 2.38 -23.19
N VAL A 212 0.21 2.70 -22.02
CA VAL A 212 -0.09 1.74 -20.96
C VAL A 212 -1.56 1.33 -21.04
N ALA A 213 -1.82 0.02 -21.06
CA ALA A 213 -3.16 -0.56 -21.05
C ALA A 213 -3.48 -1.29 -19.74
N ARG A 214 -2.46 -1.75 -19.00
CA ARG A 214 -2.62 -2.46 -17.74
C ARG A 214 -1.52 -2.05 -16.76
N ILE A 215 -1.89 -1.89 -15.50
CA ILE A 215 -0.98 -1.61 -14.39
C ILE A 215 -1.12 -2.75 -13.41
N ARG A 216 -0.02 -3.40 -13.06
CA ARG A 216 0.02 -4.56 -12.18
C ARG A 216 0.88 -4.27 -10.97
N TYR A 217 0.33 -4.48 -9.79
CA TYR A 217 1.03 -4.35 -8.51
C TYR A 217 1.33 -5.73 -7.95
N THR A 218 2.53 -5.94 -7.43
CA THR A 218 2.88 -7.13 -6.64
C THR A 218 3.28 -6.67 -5.25
N PHE A 219 2.63 -7.23 -4.23
CA PHE A 219 2.70 -6.82 -2.84
C PHE A 219 3.70 -7.65 -2.03
N PRO A 220 4.10 -7.17 -0.82
CA PRO A 220 4.96 -7.89 0.13
C PRO A 220 4.53 -9.32 0.45
N ASP A 221 3.22 -9.60 0.47
CA ASP A 221 2.66 -10.93 0.69
C ASP A 221 2.79 -11.88 -0.53
N GLY A 222 3.29 -11.37 -1.66
CA GLY A 222 3.42 -12.08 -2.93
C GLY A 222 2.16 -12.03 -3.81
N ALA A 223 1.06 -11.46 -3.32
CA ALA A 223 -0.16 -11.27 -4.10
C ALA A 223 0.10 -10.28 -5.24
N THR A 224 -0.65 -10.42 -6.33
CA THR A 224 -0.53 -9.57 -7.50
C THR A 224 -1.92 -9.12 -7.95
N GLU A 225 -2.11 -7.81 -8.02
CA GLU A 225 -3.37 -7.18 -8.39
C GLU A 225 -3.21 -6.37 -9.67
N ASP A 226 -4.16 -6.54 -10.59
CA ASP A 226 -4.29 -5.67 -11.76
C ASP A 226 -5.22 -4.49 -11.41
N ALA A 227 -4.76 -3.27 -11.69
CA ALA A 227 -5.59 -2.09 -11.53
C ALA A 227 -6.78 -2.12 -12.52
N VAL A 228 -7.95 -1.68 -12.05
CA VAL A 228 -9.12 -1.47 -12.90
C VAL A 228 -8.95 -0.18 -13.67
N VAL A 229 -8.94 -0.29 -15.00
CA VAL A 229 -8.78 0.84 -15.92
C VAL A 229 -10.13 1.19 -16.54
N HIS A 230 -10.57 2.44 -16.37
CA HIS A 230 -11.80 2.95 -16.98
C HIS A 230 -11.73 4.45 -17.24
N GLY A 231 -12.24 4.89 -18.40
CA GLY A 231 -12.41 6.31 -18.72
C GLY A 231 -11.12 7.14 -18.76
N GLY A 232 -9.96 6.50 -19.00
CA GLY A 232 -8.63 7.13 -18.97
C GLY A 232 -8.01 7.24 -17.57
N PHE A 233 -8.60 6.58 -16.58
CA PHE A 233 -8.12 6.51 -15.21
C PHE A 233 -7.95 5.06 -14.77
N TRP A 234 -7.25 4.87 -13.66
CA TRP A 234 -7.07 3.56 -13.04
C TRP A 234 -7.26 3.63 -11.53
N LEU A 235 -7.71 2.52 -10.94
CA LEU A 235 -7.87 2.31 -9.50
C LEU A 235 -7.32 0.94 -9.12
N MET A 236 -6.67 0.84 -7.98
CA MET A 236 -6.20 -0.41 -7.40
C MET A 236 -6.52 -0.41 -5.91
N ARG A 237 -6.97 -1.56 -5.41
CA ARG A 237 -7.14 -1.85 -3.98
C ARG A 237 -6.57 -3.25 -3.72
N HIS A 238 -5.94 -3.44 -2.58
CA HIS A 238 -5.39 -4.72 -2.12
C HIS A 238 -5.57 -4.82 -0.61
N VAL A 239 -6.10 -5.94 -0.13
CA VAL A 239 -6.08 -6.29 1.28
C VAL A 239 -5.28 -7.59 1.42
N SER A 240 -4.20 -7.54 2.19
CA SER A 240 -3.40 -8.73 2.49
C SER A 240 -4.23 -9.72 3.31
N ASP A 241 -4.14 -11.00 2.98
CA ASP A 241 -4.67 -12.08 3.82
C ASP A 241 -3.71 -12.48 4.95
N ARG A 242 -2.50 -11.91 4.96
CA ARG A 242 -1.49 -12.18 5.98
C ARG A 242 -1.57 -11.18 7.11
N VAL A 243 -1.25 -11.65 8.31
CA VAL A 243 -0.98 -10.77 9.45
C VAL A 243 0.24 -9.90 9.10
N PRO A 244 0.17 -8.58 9.29
CA PRO A 244 1.29 -7.69 9.06
C PRO A 244 2.52 -8.16 9.85
N PRO A 245 3.72 -8.21 9.24
CA PRO A 245 4.93 -8.52 9.99
C PRO A 245 5.19 -7.42 11.03
N SER A 246 5.81 -7.79 12.15
CA SER A 246 6.28 -6.79 13.11
C SER A 246 7.52 -6.09 12.58
N GLY A 247 7.54 -4.75 12.66
CA GLY A 247 8.65 -3.91 12.22
C GLY A 247 8.44 -3.26 10.86
N PRO A 248 9.44 -2.54 10.34
CA PRO A 248 9.34 -1.86 9.05
C PRO A 248 9.25 -2.90 7.92
N PRO A 249 8.48 -2.62 6.85
CA PRO A 249 8.38 -3.56 5.74
C PRO A 249 9.73 -3.74 5.07
N THR A 250 10.16 -5.00 4.94
CA THR A 250 11.44 -5.39 4.32
C THR A 250 11.33 -5.57 2.81
N THR A 251 10.11 -5.63 2.27
CA THR A 251 9.81 -5.83 0.85
C THR A 251 8.98 -4.67 0.31
N THR A 252 9.39 -4.18 -0.86
CA THR A 252 8.73 -3.07 -1.56
C THR A 252 7.69 -3.57 -2.55
N ILE A 253 6.61 -2.81 -2.72
CA ILE A 253 5.63 -3.05 -3.79
C ILE A 253 6.31 -2.89 -5.16
N ARG A 254 6.11 -3.87 -6.06
CA ARG A 254 6.57 -3.80 -7.46
C ARG A 254 5.42 -3.38 -8.35
N VAL A 255 5.68 -2.49 -9.31
CA VAL A 255 4.71 -2.01 -10.29
C VAL A 255 5.20 -2.35 -11.69
N ARG A 256 4.34 -2.98 -12.49
CA ARG A 256 4.58 -3.26 -13.91
C ARG A 256 3.54 -2.55 -14.76
N LEU A 257 4.01 -1.73 -15.69
CA LEU A 257 3.19 -1.07 -16.70
C LEU A 257 3.26 -1.89 -17.97
N LEU A 258 2.11 -2.29 -18.49
CA LEU A 258 2.01 -3.19 -19.64
C LEU A 258 1.23 -2.49 -20.75
N SER A 259 1.69 -2.64 -21.99
CA SER A 259 0.99 -2.16 -23.17
C SER A 259 -0.21 -3.05 -23.50
N ALA A 260 -1.00 -2.68 -24.51
CA ALA A 260 -2.12 -3.49 -24.98
C ALA A 260 -1.70 -4.87 -25.51
N SER A 261 -0.46 -5.02 -25.99
CA SER A 261 0.08 -6.33 -26.43
C SER A 261 0.64 -7.16 -25.27
N GLY A 262 0.62 -6.65 -24.04
CA GLY A 262 1.25 -7.28 -22.88
C GLY A 262 2.75 -7.03 -22.78
N ALA A 263 3.35 -6.24 -23.67
CA ALA A 263 4.76 -5.86 -23.56
C ALA A 263 4.98 -4.95 -22.34
N VAL A 264 6.12 -5.11 -21.67
CA VAL A 264 6.48 -4.28 -20.52
C VAL A 264 6.90 -2.90 -21.00
N VAL A 265 6.15 -1.88 -20.58
CA VAL A 265 6.45 -0.47 -20.81
C VAL A 265 7.39 0.06 -19.73
N ASN A 266 7.15 -0.34 -18.47
CA ASN A 266 8.03 -0.03 -17.35
C ASN A 266 7.87 -1.08 -16.24
N ASP A 267 8.90 -1.23 -15.40
CA ASP A 267 8.94 -2.18 -14.29
C ASP A 267 9.83 -1.62 -13.17
N PHE A 268 9.23 -1.27 -12.04
CA PHE A 268 9.92 -0.59 -10.95
C PHE A 268 9.39 -1.01 -9.58
N ARG A 269 10.11 -0.62 -8.53
CA ARG A 269 9.73 -0.85 -7.13
C ARG A 269 9.46 0.49 -6.46
N LEU A 270 8.42 0.56 -5.65
CA LEU A 270 8.08 1.75 -4.89
C LEU A 270 9.04 1.91 -3.71
N THR A 271 9.46 3.15 -3.46
CA THR A 271 10.34 3.49 -2.33
C THR A 271 9.51 3.71 -1.07
N TRP A 272 9.81 2.94 -0.01
CA TRP A 272 9.08 3.05 1.25
C TRP A 272 9.18 4.45 1.86
N GLY A 273 8.05 5.00 2.32
CA GLY A 273 7.98 6.32 2.96
C GLY A 273 8.08 7.51 1.99
N LEU A 274 8.34 7.26 0.70
CA LEU A 274 8.25 8.27 -0.36
C LEU A 274 7.03 8.01 -1.26
N GLN A 275 6.91 6.78 -1.72
CA GLN A 275 5.86 6.33 -2.66
C GLN A 275 4.90 5.33 -2.03
N THR A 276 5.11 4.99 -0.76
CA THR A 276 4.15 4.27 0.07
C THR A 276 3.91 5.08 1.34
N CYS A 277 2.75 5.70 1.46
CA CYS A 277 2.43 6.60 2.56
C CYS A 277 1.49 5.91 3.55
N ALA A 278 1.82 6.02 4.84
CA ALA A 278 1.08 5.37 5.93
C ALA A 278 -0.23 6.07 6.31
N GLN A 279 -0.68 7.08 5.55
CA GLN A 279 -1.93 7.78 5.85
C GLN A 279 -2.73 8.06 4.58
N ILE A 280 -3.86 7.36 4.51
CA ILE A 280 -4.86 7.41 3.44
C ILE A 280 -5.48 8.82 3.30
N SER A 281 -5.52 9.62 4.38
CA SER A 281 -6.21 10.92 4.43
C SER A 281 -5.57 12.06 3.62
N HIS A 282 -4.30 11.94 3.22
CA HIS A 282 -3.59 13.02 2.49
C HIS A 282 -2.93 12.58 1.18
N GLY A 283 -3.01 11.29 0.84
CA GLY A 283 -2.29 10.70 -0.27
C GLY A 283 -0.77 10.80 -0.13
N CYS A 284 -0.09 10.00 -0.94
CA CYS A 284 1.13 10.48 -1.58
C CYS A 284 0.69 11.37 -2.77
#